data_AF-A0A660MLJ4-F1
#
_entry.id   AF-A0A660MLJ4-F1
#
_cell.length_a   1.000
_cell.length_b   1.000
_cell.length_c   1.000
_cell.angle_alpha   90.00
_cell.angle_beta   90.00
_cell.angle_gamma   90.00
#
_symmetry.space_group_name_H-M   'P 1'
#
loop_
_entity.id
_entity.type
_entity.pdbx_description
1 polymer ?
#
loop_
_entity_poly.entity_id
_entity_poly.type
_entity_poly.pdbx_seq_one_letter_code
_entity_poly.pdbx_strand_id
1 'polypeptide(L)' 'ERSGMVRFFPHLDLQKATFGVFSLPRPLDYVLRDGDRVEIYRPLIADPKEMRRQRARQR' A
#
# COMPACT_ATOMS: atom_id res chain seq x y z
N GLU A 1 -16.03 -6.14 6.10
CA GLU A 1 -14.61 -6.54 6.02
C GLU A 1 -14.27 -7.45 7.19
N ARG A 2 -13.63 -8.61 6.95
CA ARG A 2 -13.41 -9.62 8.01
C ARG A 2 -12.14 -9.41 8.85
N SER A 3 -11.14 -8.72 8.30
CA SER A 3 -9.86 -8.48 8.97
C SER A 3 -9.88 -7.34 9.99
N GLY A 4 -10.90 -6.46 9.94
CA GLY A 4 -11.02 -5.31 10.85
C GLY A 4 -9.95 -4.23 10.67
N MET A 5 -9.11 -4.31 9.64
CA MET A 5 -7.96 -3.41 9.41
C MET A 5 -8.36 -1.93 9.34
N VAL A 6 -9.51 -1.61 8.74
CA VAL A 6 -10.01 -0.22 8.64
C VAL A 6 -10.30 0.40 10.01
N ARG A 7 -10.60 -0.41 11.03
CA ARG A 7 -10.76 0.09 12.41
C ARG A 7 -9.44 0.57 13.01
N PHE A 8 -8.34 -0.12 12.71
CA PHE A 8 -7.01 0.22 13.21
C PHE A 8 -6.36 1.33 12.39
N PHE A 9 -6.73 1.44 11.11
CA PHE A 9 -6.21 2.43 10.17
C PHE A 9 -7.36 3.20 9.52
N PRO A 10 -7.92 4.23 10.18
CA PRO A 10 -9.10 4.96 9.69
C PRO A 10 -8.89 5.66 8.34
N HIS A 11 -7.64 5.94 7.98
CA HIS A 11 -7.27 6.57 6.72
C HIS A 11 -6.99 5.56 5.59
N LEU A 12 -7.13 4.25 5.86
CA LEU A 12 -6.90 3.20 4.88
C LEU A 12 -8.13 3.03 3.99
N ASP A 13 -8.02 3.45 2.74
CA ASP A 13 -9.00 3.17 1.69
C ASP A 13 -8.61 1.86 0.99
N LEU A 14 -9.29 0.74 1.33
CA LEU A 14 -9.03 -0.56 0.72
C LEU A 14 -9.40 -0.62 -0.77
N GLN A 15 -10.25 0.27 -1.27
CA GLN A 15 -10.60 0.26 -2.70
C GLN A 15 -9.51 0.89 -3.56
N LYS A 16 -8.70 1.77 -2.97
CA LYS A 16 -7.58 2.45 -3.66
C LYS A 16 -6.22 1.86 -3.35
N ALA A 17 -6.12 1.08 -2.27
CA ALA A 17 -4.88 0.43 -1.90
C ALA A 17 -4.48 -0.64 -2.93
N THR A 18 -3.19 -0.79 -3.16
CA THR A 18 -2.66 -1.93 -3.92
C THR A 18 -2.38 -3.08 -2.96
N PHE A 19 -2.76 -4.29 -3.36
CA PHE A 19 -2.56 -5.50 -2.56
C PHE A 19 -1.52 -6.40 -3.20
N GLY A 20 -0.79 -7.12 -2.36
CA GLY A 20 0.10 -8.17 -2.78
C GLY A 20 0.01 -9.40 -1.89
N VAL A 21 0.42 -10.53 -2.43
CA VAL A 21 0.65 -11.76 -1.68
C VAL A 21 2.10 -12.18 -1.92
N PHE A 22 2.90 -12.31 -0.85
CA PHE A 22 4.34 -12.57 -0.94
C PHE A 22 5.08 -11.63 -1.91
N SER A 23 4.94 -10.32 -1.72
CA SER A 23 5.57 -9.28 -2.55
C SER A 23 5.19 -9.27 -4.03
N LEU A 24 4.17 -10.05 -4.42
CA LEU A 24 3.62 -10.05 -5.78
C LEU A 24 2.27 -9.33 -5.77
N PRO A 25 2.05 -8.31 -6.62
CA PRO A 25 0.75 -7.66 -6.76
C PRO A 25 -0.33 -8.68 -7.15
N ARG A 26 -1.50 -8.58 -6.51
CA ARG A 26 -2.66 -9.44 -6.79
C ARG A 26 -3.93 -8.60 -6.89
N PRO A 27 -4.91 -9.04 -7.69
CA PRO A 27 -6.20 -8.37 -7.77
C PRO A 27 -6.99 -8.55 -6.46
N LEU A 28 -7.94 -7.65 -6.22
CA LEU A 28 -8.78 -7.63 -5.02
C LEU A 28 -9.66 -8.88 -4.86
N ASP A 29 -9.98 -9.57 -5.95
CA ASP A 29 -10.80 -10.78 -6.00
C ASP A 29 -9.96 -12.08 -5.88
N TYR A 30 -8.66 -11.95 -5.63
CA TYR A 30 -7.79 -13.10 -5.41
C TYR A 30 -8.27 -13.94 -4.21
N VAL A 31 -8.55 -15.23 -4.47
CA VAL A 31 -8.94 -16.18 -3.43
C VAL A 31 -7.71 -16.61 -2.64
N LEU A 32 -7.67 -16.22 -1.37
CA LEU A 32 -6.58 -16.54 -0.44
C LEU A 32 -6.50 -18.03 -0.14
N ARG A 33 -5.26 -18.52 0.01
CA ARG A 33 -4.94 -19.87 0.46
C ARG A 33 -4.35 -19.83 1.86
N ASP A 34 -4.36 -20.98 2.52
CA ASP A 34 -3.72 -21.09 3.83
C ASP A 34 -2.21 -20.78 3.71
N GLY A 35 -1.70 -20.00 4.67
CA GLY A 35 -0.32 -19.50 4.67
C GLY A 35 -0.06 -18.25 3.81
N ASP A 36 -1.03 -17.73 3.06
CA ASP A 36 -0.83 -16.49 2.28
C ASP A 36 -0.62 -15.28 3.20
N ARG A 37 0.48 -14.56 2.99
CA ARG A 37 0.71 -13.26 3.61
C ARG A 37 0.19 -12.14 2.70
N VAL A 38 -0.89 -11.51 3.14
CA VAL A 38 -1.47 -10.33 2.48
C VAL A 38 -0.71 -9.08 2.88
N GLU A 39 -0.26 -8.32 1.89
CA GLU A 39 0.48 -7.07 2.02
C GLU A 39 -0.38 -5.94 1.44
N ILE A 40 -0.52 -4.83 2.17
CA ILE A 40 -1.26 -3.64 1.75
C ILE A 40 -0.26 -2.51 1.53
N TYR A 41 -0.10 -2.09 0.28
CA TYR A 41 0.86 -1.05 -0.07
C TYR A 41 0.27 0.35 0.09
N ARG A 42 1.11 1.28 0.53
CA ARG A 42 0.79 2.70 0.57
C ARG A 42 1.28 3.37 -0.71
N PRO A 43 0.45 4.22 -1.37
CA PRO A 43 0.92 5.02 -2.49
C PRO A 43 2.02 5.97 -2.05
N LEU A 44 2.94 6.27 -2.97
CA LEU A 44 3.96 7.28 -2.75
C LEU A 44 3.31 8.66 -2.70
N ILE A 45 3.55 9.41 -1.62
CA ILE A 45 2.99 10.76 -1.42
C ILE A 45 3.73 11.80 -2.27
N ALA A 46 5.02 11.61 -2.51
CA ALA A 46 5.83 12.46 -3.35
C ALA A 46 6.85 11.61 -4.11
N ASP A 47 7.17 11.98 -5.35
CA ASP A 47 8.26 11.34 -6.09
C ASP A 47 9.58 11.62 -5.36
N PRO A 48 10.31 10.60 -4.88
CA PRO A 48 11.59 10.77 -4.21
C PRO A 48 12.59 11.58 -5.05
N LYS A 49 12.55 11.50 -6.38
CA LYS A 49 13.39 12.32 -7.26
C LYS A 49 13.05 13.79 -7.15
N GLU A 50 11.77 14.12 -7.10
CA GLU A 50 11.33 15.51 -6.98
C GLU A 50 11.69 16.09 -5.61
N MET A 51 11.47 15.32 -4.54
CA MET A 51 11.89 15.70 -3.19
C MET A 51 13.42 15.91 -3.11
N ARG A 52 14.20 15.07 -3.79
CA ARG A 52 15.66 15.26 -3.91
C ARG A 52 16.01 16.56 -4.65
N ARG A 53 15.33 16.86 -5.77
CA ARG A 53 15.54 18.12 -6.53
C ARG A 53 15.21 19.36 -5.70
N GLN A 54 14.12 19.35 -4.94
CA GLN A 54 13.75 20.50 -4.08
C GLN A 54 14.77 20.74 -2.96
N ARG A 55 15.25 19.68 -2.30
CA ARG A 55 16.29 19.79 -1.26
C ARG A 55 17.61 20.34 -1.78
N ALA A 56 18.00 19.98 -3.01
CA ALA A 56 19.23 20.49 -3.62
C ALA A 56 19.15 21.99 -3.99
N ARG A 57 17.95 22.52 -4.27
CA ARG A 57 17.73 23.95 -4.59
C ARG A 57 17.66 24.86 -3.36
N GLN A 58 17.41 24.31 -2.16
CA GLN A 58 17.36 25.05 -0.89
C GLN A 58 18.70 25.10 -0.16
N ARG A 59 19.74 24.45 -0.70
CA ARG A 59 21.14 24.61 -0.30
C ARG A 59 21.79 25.63 -1.20
#